data_AF-A0A8D0HFE8-F1
#
_entry.id   AF-A0A8D0HFE8-F1
#
_cell.length_a   1.000
_cell.length_b   1.000
_cell.length_c   1.000
_cell.angle_alpha   90.00
_cell.angle_beta   90.00
_cell.angle_gamma   90.00
#
_symmetry.space_group_name_H-M   'P 1'
#
loop_
_entity.id
_entity.type
_entity.pdbx_description
1 polymer ?
#
loop_
_entity_poly.entity_id
_entity_poly.type
_entity_poly.pdbx_seq_one_letter_code
_entity_poly.pdbx_strand_id
1 'polypeptide(L)' 'MAETTRHFLMSDRSLHLEASLDKELYYHGEPISVNVHVTNNSSKSIKKVKVSGTEQDPDSWVLWEGRGASELEQG' A
#
# COMPACT_ATOMS: atom_id res chain seq x y z
N MET A 1 -3.06 -9.11 8.56
CA MET A 1 -3.53 -7.88 9.25
C MET A 1 -2.32 -7.06 9.66
N ALA A 2 -2.41 -5.74 9.59
CA ALA A 2 -1.35 -4.82 9.99
C ALA A 2 -1.93 -3.75 10.92
N GLU A 3 -1.24 -3.44 12.00
CA GLU A 3 -1.62 -2.40 12.95
C GLU A 3 -0.47 -1.41 13.15
N THR A 4 -0.81 -0.16 13.44
CA THR A 4 0.17 0.84 13.82
C THR A 4 -0.42 1.87 14.77
N THR A 5 0.42 2.36 15.68
CA THR A 5 0.05 3.40 16.65
C THR A 5 0.99 4.57 16.47
N ARG A 6 0.43 5.78 16.35
CA ARG A 6 1.20 7.02 16.25
C ARG A 6 0.91 7.96 17.40
N HIS A 7 1.96 8.35 18.10
CA HIS A 7 1.94 9.41 19.11
C HIS A 7 2.32 10.74 18.46
N PHE A 8 1.65 11.82 18.88
CA PHE A 8 1.96 13.16 18.40
C PHE A 8 2.59 13.97 19.54
N LEU A 9 3.69 14.68 19.27
CA LEU A 9 4.42 15.47 20.28
C LEU A 9 3.54 16.51 21.01
N MET A 10 2.45 16.95 20.38
CA MET A 10 1.50 17.93 20.94
C MET A 10 0.18 17.30 21.42
N SER A 11 0.13 15.97 21.59
CA SER A 11 -1.06 15.27 22.08
C SER A 11 -0.67 14.17 23.06
N ASP A 12 -1.28 14.19 24.24
CA ASP A 12 -1.07 13.17 25.27
C ASP A 12 -1.75 11.82 24.93
N ARG A 13 -2.51 11.78 23.82
CA ARG A 13 -3.23 10.59 23.35
C ARG A 13 -2.80 10.21 21.93
N SER A 14 -2.84 8.92 21.65
CA SER A 14 -2.40 8.31 20.39
C SER A 14 -3.52 8.20 19.35
N LEU A 15 -3.10 8.02 18.09
CA LEU A 15 -3.96 7.56 17.01
C LEU A 15 -3.56 6.12 16.68
N HIS A 16 -4.52 5.21 16.74
CA HIS A 16 -4.33 3.81 16.37
C HIS A 16 -5.00 3.55 15.02
N LEU A 17 -4.32 2.79 14.16
CA LEU A 17 -4.77 2.43 12.83
C LEU A 17 -4.58 0.93 12.64
N GLU A 18 -5.63 0.27 12.18
CA GLU A 18 -5.62 -1.16 11.85
C GLU A 18 -6.07 -1.31 10.40
N ALA A 19 -5.37 -2.15 9.64
CA ALA A 19 -5.68 -2.46 8.26
C ALA A 19 -5.67 -3.97 8.03
N SER A 20 -6.69 -4.48 7.36
CA SER A 20 -6.79 -5.89 6.98
C SER A 20 -7.31 -6.03 5.56
N LEU A 21 -6.85 -7.09 4.90
CA LEU A 21 -7.37 -7.53 3.61
C LEU A 21 -8.41 -8.62 3.86
N ASP A 22 -9.39 -8.73 2.96
CA ASP A 22 -10.39 -9.81 3.05
C ASP A 22 -9.78 -11.17 2.69
N LYS A 23 -8.72 -11.19 1.87
CA LYS A 23 -8.02 -12.40 1.42
C LYS A 23 -6.50 -12.22 1.50
N GLU A 24 -5.79 -13.35 1.59
CA GLU A 24 -4.32 -13.37 1.54
C GLU A 24 -3.78 -13.40 0.09
N LEU A 25 -4.56 -13.90 -0.87
CA LEU A 25 -4.16 -14.03 -2.26
C LEU A 25 -5.26 -13.51 -3.18
N TYR A 26 -4.88 -12.64 -4.12
CA TYR A 26 -5.76 -12.08 -5.14
C TYR A 26 -5.24 -12.48 -6.52
N TYR A 27 -6.17 -12.80 -7.42
CA TYR A 27 -5.86 -13.01 -8.83
C TYR A 27 -5.90 -11.70 -9.60
N HIS A 28 -5.21 -11.65 -10.74
CA HIS A 28 -5.24 -10.48 -11.62
C HIS A 28 -6.66 -10.14 -12.04
N GLY A 29 -7.01 -8.85 -11.97
CA GLY A 29 -8.34 -8.35 -12.29
C GLY A 29 -9.36 -8.48 -11.16
N GLU A 30 -9.01 -9.12 -10.04
CA GLU A 30 -9.89 -9.18 -8.86
C GLU A 30 -9.80 -7.87 -8.05
N PRO A 31 -10.95 -7.29 -7.64
CA PRO A 31 -10.94 -6.13 -6.77
C PRO A 31 -10.41 -6.50 -5.37
N ILE A 32 -9.49 -5.66 -4.86
CA ILE A 32 -8.91 -5.84 -3.52
C ILE A 32 -9.74 -5.04 -2.52
N SER A 33 -10.34 -5.71 -1.52
CA SER A 33 -11.07 -5.01 -0.45
C SER A 33 -10.14 -4.77 0.74
N VAL A 34 -9.98 -3.50 1.11
CA VAL A 34 -9.15 -3.09 2.24
C VAL A 34 -10.04 -2.58 3.36
N ASN A 35 -10.01 -3.25 4.50
CA ASN A 35 -10.67 -2.82 5.72
C ASN A 35 -9.73 -1.94 6.51
N VAL A 36 -10.17 -0.72 6.85
CA VAL A 36 -9.38 0.25 7.62
C VAL A 36 -10.16 0.66 8.85
N HIS A 37 -9.61 0.40 10.02
CA HIS A 37 -10.14 0.82 11.32
C HIS A 37 -9.25 1.92 11.90
N VAL A 38 -9.85 3.05 12.29
CA VAL A 38 -9.10 4.18 12.85
C VAL A 38 -9.68 4.55 14.21
N THR A 39 -8.86 4.41 15.24
CA THR A 39 -9.19 4.83 16.60
C THR A 39 -8.39 6.08 16.94
N ASN A 40 -8.99 7.25 16.71
CA ASN A 40 -8.35 8.54 16.97
C ASN A 40 -8.70 9.06 18.36
N ASN A 41 -7.82 8.82 19.33
CA ASN A 41 -7.90 9.46 20.65
C ASN A 41 -7.09 10.75 20.71
N SER A 42 -6.26 11.04 19.71
CA SER A 42 -5.39 12.22 19.70
C SER A 42 -6.14 13.55 19.52
N SER A 43 -5.46 14.66 19.74
CA SER A 43 -5.95 16.02 19.45
C SER A 43 -5.75 16.44 17.98
N LYS A 44 -5.27 15.54 17.12
CA LYS A 44 -5.05 15.82 15.70
C LYS A 44 -6.23 15.32 14.85
N SER A 45 -6.68 16.16 13.93
CA SER A 45 -7.73 15.79 12.97
C SER A 45 -7.15 15.00 11.79
N ILE A 46 -7.85 13.95 11.38
CA ILE A 46 -7.55 13.19 10.16
C ILE A 46 -8.17 13.94 8.98
N LYS A 47 -7.34 14.40 8.04
CA LYS A 47 -7.80 15.17 6.87
C LYS A 47 -8.13 14.30 5.66
N LYS A 48 -7.35 13.23 5.45
CA LYS A 48 -7.46 12.35 4.28
C LYS A 48 -6.87 10.98 4.60
N VAL A 49 -7.49 9.94 4.05
CA VAL A 49 -6.95 8.58 4.01
C VAL A 49 -6.59 8.28 2.56
N LYS A 50 -5.38 7.76 2.31
CA LYS A 50 -4.89 7.37 0.99
C LYS A 50 -4.47 5.92 1.04
N VAL A 51 -4.96 5.13 0.08
CA VAL A 51 -4.59 3.72 -0.12
C VAL A 51 -3.85 3.61 -1.45
N SER A 52 -2.74 2.89 -1.47
CA SER A 52 -1.94 2.65 -2.67
C SER A 52 -1.29 1.27 -2.58
N GLY A 53 -1.33 0.51 -3.68
CA GLY A 53 -0.54 -0.70 -3.83
C GLY A 53 0.85 -0.36 -4.38
N THR A 54 1.87 -1.07 -3.91
CA THR A 54 3.23 -1.01 -4.46
C THR A 54 3.57 -2.39 -4.98
N GLU A 55 4.02 -2.47 -6.24
CA GLU A 55 4.65 -3.68 -6.75
C GLU A 55 5.97 -3.90 -5.99
N GLN A 56 6.11 -5.06 -5.38
CA GLN A 56 7.23 -5.36 -4.48
C GLN A 56 8.37 -6.08 -5.19
N ASP A 57 8.23 -6.33 -6.50
CA ASP A 57 9.25 -6.96 -7.32
C ASP A 57 10.11 -5.89 -8.01
N PRO A 58 11.30 -5.56 -7.48
CA PRO A 58 12.17 -4.56 -8.06
C PRO A 58 12.84 -5.03 -9.37
N ASP A 59 12.84 -6.33 -9.66
CA ASP A 59 13.51 -6.93 -10.82
C ASP A 59 12.62 -6.98 -12.06
N SER A 60 11.29 -6.95 -11.89
CA SER A 60 10.27 -6.94 -12.94
C SER A 60 10.61 -5.93 -14.04
N TRP A 61 10.94 -4.69 -13.68
CA TRP A 61 11.32 -3.62 -14.60
C TRP A 61 12.63 -3.89 -15.36
N VAL A 62 13.61 -4.54 -14.71
CA VAL A 62 14.90 -4.91 -15.32
C VAL A 62 14.69 -5.99 -16.40
N LEU A 63 13.74 -6.90 -16.18
CA LEU A 63 13.38 -7.95 -17.13
C LEU A 63 12.69 -7.43 -18.40
N TRP A 64 11.96 -6.30 -18.33
CA TRP A 64 11.38 -5.64 -19.50
C TRP A 64 12.42 -4.87 -20.31
N GLU A 65 13.41 -4.27 -19.66
CA GLU A 65 14.49 -3.54 -20.33
C GLU A 65 15.40 -4.48 -21.15
N GLY A 66 15.64 -5.70 -20.66
CA GLY A 66 16.44 -6.71 -21.35
C GLY A 66 15.76 -7.37 -22.55
N ARG A 67 14.42 -7.28 -22.70
CA ARG A 67 13.66 -7.86 -23.82
C ARG A 67 13.30 -6.85 -24.92
N GLY A 68 13.64 -5.57 -24.75
CA GLY A 68 13.22 -4.48 -25.65
C GLY A 68 14.23 -4.04 -26.70
N ALA A 69 15.45 -4.59 -26.74
CA ALA A 69 16.51 -4.06 -27.62
C ALA A 69 16.94 -4.96 -28.79
N SER A 70 16.41 -6.18 -28.94
CA SER A 70 16.86 -7.14 -29.97
C SER A 70 15.85 -7.45 -31.09
N GLU A 71 14.66 -6.84 -31.10
CA GLU A 71 13.59 -7.23 -32.05
C GLU A 71 13.07 -6.08 -32.93
N LEU A 72 13.95 -5.16 -33.35
CA LEU A 72 13.61 -4.11 -34.36
C LEU A 72 14.68 -3.86 -35.45
N GLU A 73 15.67 -4.74 -35.62
CA GLU A 73 16.66 -4.65 -36.71
C GLU A 73 16.66 -5.85 -37.68
N GLN A 74 15.53 -6.53 -37.85
CA GLN A 74 15.32 -7.45 -38.96
C GLN A 74 13.89 -7.30 -39.50
N GLY A 75 13.70 -6.32 -40.39
CA GLY A 75 12.47 -6.08 -41.14
C GLY A 75 12.72 -5.10 -42.28
#